data_AF-A0A5P1EDC0-F1
#
_entry.id   AF-A0A5P1EDC0-F1
#
_cell.length_a   1.000
_cell.length_b   1.000
_cell.length_c   1.000
_cell.angle_alpha   90.00
_cell.angle_beta   90.00
_cell.angle_gamma   90.00
#
_symmetry.space_group_name_H-M   'P 1'
#
loop_
_entity.id
_entity.type
_entity.pdbx_description
1 polymer ?
#
loop_
_entity_poly.entity_id
_entity_poly.type
_entity_poly.pdbx_seq_one_letter_code
_entity_poly.pdbx_strand_id
1 'polypeptide(L)'
;MILRRVPDRGLHQALRNYFLQRALLENELFNRVDHLWTSHEELLDEVELLRSNEKALRQQHAEGSSFDISQVAKLRQELNEKNAKVVTIDGYENVPENDENALKKAVAIQPVSVAIEAGGRGFQLYQSDGVIPVTNMGYSYLR
;
A
#
# COMPACT_ATOMS: atom_id res chain seq x y z
N MET A 1 -19.32 -33.86 47.45
CA MET A 1 -19.42 -32.43 47.09
C MET A 1 -18.85 -32.26 45.69
N ILE A 2 -19.70 -32.20 44.66
CA ILE A 2 -19.27 -32.16 43.25
C ILE A 2 -19.22 -30.70 42.82
N LEU A 3 -18.01 -30.14 42.70
CA LEU A 3 -17.80 -28.79 42.19
C LEU A 3 -18.07 -28.78 40.68
N ARG A 4 -19.31 -28.48 40.27
CA ARG A 4 -19.64 -28.20 38.87
C ARG A 4 -19.05 -26.83 38.52
N ARG A 5 -17.91 -26.83 37.80
CA ARG A 5 -17.35 -25.62 37.15
C ARG A 5 -18.39 -25.07 36.18
N VAL A 6 -18.98 -23.93 36.51
CA VAL A 6 -19.76 -23.13 35.56
C VAL A 6 -18.76 -22.45 34.61
N PRO A 7 -18.89 -22.61 33.28
CA PRO A 7 -18.00 -21.92 32.34
C PRO A 7 -18.21 -20.41 32.47
N ASP A 8 -17.17 -19.69 32.89
CA ASP A 8 -17.19 -18.24 32.93
C ASP A 8 -17.10 -17.69 31.49
N ARG A 9 -18.29 -17.50 30.89
CA ARG A 9 -18.41 -16.99 29.52
C ARG A 9 -17.77 -15.60 29.36
N GLY A 10 -17.71 -14.80 30.44
CA GLY A 10 -17.08 -13.49 30.45
C GLY A 10 -15.56 -13.61 30.31
N LEU A 11 -14.95 -14.51 31.08
CA LEU A 11 -13.52 -14.78 31.00
C LEU A 11 -13.12 -15.32 29.62
N HIS A 12 -13.91 -16.25 29.06
CA HIS A 12 -13.68 -16.78 27.72
C HIS A 12 -13.75 -15.69 26.63
N GLN A 13 -14.74 -14.81 26.71
CA GLN A 13 -14.89 -13.72 25.76
C GLN A 13 -13.74 -12.70 25.88
N ALA A 14 -13.33 -12.36 27.11
CA ALA A 14 -12.23 -11.45 27.36
C ALA A 14 -10.90 -11.98 26.82
N LEU A 15 -10.59 -13.26 27.08
CA LEU A 15 -9.40 -13.91 26.55
C LEU A 15 -9.42 -13.95 25.01
N ARG A 16 -10.55 -14.31 24.40
CA ARG A 16 -10.71 -14.31 22.94
C ARG A 16 -10.43 -12.92 22.35
N ASN A 17 -10.98 -11.87 22.96
CA ASN A 17 -10.76 -10.50 22.49
C ASN A 17 -9.30 -10.07 22.65
N TYR A 18 -8.67 -10.42 23.77
CA TYR A 18 -7.25 -10.15 24.02
C TYR A 18 -6.35 -10.79 22.95
N PHE A 19 -6.55 -12.07 22.63
CA PHE A 19 -5.77 -12.75 21.59
C PHE A 19 -5.98 -12.13 20.21
N LEU A 20 -7.20 -11.73 19.87
CA LEU A 20 -7.49 -11.06 18.60
C LEU A 20 -6.82 -9.68 18.51
N GLN A 21 -6.90 -8.87 19.57
CA GLN A 21 -6.22 -7.57 19.61
C GLN A 21 -4.70 -7.73 19.50
N ARG A 22 -4.13 -8.72 20.19
CA ARG A 22 -2.71 -9.01 20.10
C ARG A 22 -2.30 -9.39 18.67
N ALA A 23 -3.03 -10.28 18.01
CA ALA A 23 -2.73 -10.69 16.64
C ALA A 23 -2.82 -9.52 15.64
N LEU A 24 -3.82 -8.65 15.80
CA LEU A 24 -3.94 -7.44 14.97
C LEU A 24 -2.77 -6.49 15.17
N LEU A 25 -2.38 -6.24 16.42
CA LEU A 25 -1.24 -5.38 16.74
C LEU A 25 0.07 -5.98 16.24
N GLU A 26 0.27 -7.28 16.38
CA GLU A 26 1.46 -7.98 15.85
C GLU A 26 1.55 -7.86 14.33
N ASN A 27 0.43 -7.99 13.61
CA ASN A 27 0.39 -7.77 12.17
C ASN A 27 0.71 -6.33 11.78
N GLU A 28 0.15 -5.34 12.49
CA GLU A 28 0.44 -3.93 12.23
C GLU A 28 1.92 -3.61 12.49
N LEU A 29 2.47 -4.10 13.59
CA LEU A 29 3.89 -3.95 13.91
C LEU A 29 4.77 -4.61 12.85
N PHE A 30 4.44 -5.81 12.41
CA PHE A 30 5.18 -6.50 11.35
C PHE A 30 5.18 -5.68 10.06
N ASN A 31 4.02 -5.20 9.60
CA ASN A 31 3.91 -4.38 8.40
C ASN A 31 4.73 -3.08 8.50
N ARG A 32 4.76 -2.45 9.69
CA ARG A 32 5.57 -1.24 9.91
C ARG A 32 7.06 -1.54 9.90
N VAL A 33 7.49 -2.65 10.49
CA VAL A 33 8.90 -3.08 10.48
C VAL A 33 9.32 -3.42 9.05
N ASP A 34 8.48 -4.14 8.30
CA ASP A 34 8.74 -4.49 6.91
C ASP A 34 8.91 -3.23 6.05
N HIS A 35 7.98 -2.26 6.15
CA HIS A 35 8.11 -0.97 5.46
C HIS A 35 9.38 -0.20 5.85
N LEU A 36 9.71 -0.15 7.14
CA LEU A 36 10.93 0.51 7.61
C LEU A 36 12.18 -0.20 7.06
N TRP A 37 12.15 -1.53 6.98
CA TRP A 37 13.23 -2.32 6.41
C TRP A 37 13.39 -2.05 4.92
N THR A 38 12.31 -2.08 4.14
CA THR A 38 12.35 -1.73 2.71
C THR A 38 12.88 -0.31 2.49
N SER A 39 12.39 0.65 3.27
CA SER A 39 12.87 2.04 3.19
C SER A 39 14.34 2.15 3.58
N HIS A 40 14.80 1.34 4.53
CA HIS A 40 16.21 1.29 4.92
C HIS A 40 17.09 0.76 3.79
N GLU A 41 16.70 -0.32 3.12
CA GLU A 41 17.43 -0.88 1.98
C GLU A 41 17.51 0.13 0.82
N GLU A 42 16.40 0.80 0.49
CA GLU A 42 16.38 1.86 -0.54
C GLU A 42 17.33 3.02 -0.20
N LEU A 43 17.33 3.47 1.06
CA LEU A 43 18.23 4.52 1.52
C LEU A 43 19.69 4.05 1.60
N LEU A 44 19.94 2.79 1.95
CA LEU A 44 21.27 2.22 1.93
C LEU A 44 21.84 2.22 0.51
N ASP A 45 21.05 1.77 -0.47
CA ASP A 45 21.42 1.81 -1.88
C ASP A 45 21.74 3.26 -2.32
N GLU A 46 20.91 4.23 -1.93
CA GLU A 46 21.15 5.64 -2.22
C GLU A 46 22.45 6.16 -1.58
N VAL A 47 22.72 5.81 -0.32
CA VAL A 47 23.94 6.20 0.38
C VAL A 47 25.17 5.54 -0.24
N GLU A 48 25.09 4.28 -0.67
CA GLU A 48 26.19 3.59 -1.37
C GLU A 48 26.48 4.25 -2.72
N LEU A 49 25.44 4.59 -3.48
CA LEU A 49 25.56 5.34 -4.72
C LEU A 49 26.23 6.70 -4.49
N LEU A 50 25.80 7.46 -3.48
CA LEU A 50 26.40 8.74 -3.11
C LEU A 50 27.86 8.60 -2.69
N ARG A 51 28.20 7.58 -1.90
CA ARG A 51 29.60 7.29 -1.49
C ARG A 51 30.47 6.90 -2.69
N SER A 52 29.92 6.15 -3.65
CA SER A 52 30.61 5.81 -4.90
C SER A 52 30.89 7.06 -5.74
N ASN A 53 29.87 7.92 -5.89
CA ASN A 53 29.99 9.18 -6.61
C ASN A 53 30.99 10.14 -5.95
N GLU A 54 31.00 10.26 -4.62
CA GLU A 54 31.96 11.08 -3.90
C GLU A 54 33.40 10.58 -4.11
N LYS A 55 33.63 9.25 -4.09
CA LYS A 55 34.93 8.66 -4.40
C LYS A 55 35.37 8.98 -5.83
N ALA A 56 34.47 8.86 -6.80
CA ALA A 56 34.75 9.20 -8.20
C ALA A 56 35.10 10.70 -8.37
N LEU A 57 34.38 11.59 -7.67
CA LEU A 57 34.64 13.03 -7.69
C LEU A 57 36.01 13.37 -7.06
N ARG A 58 36.38 12.69 -5.97
CA ARG A 58 37.70 12.85 -5.34
C ARG A 58 38.83 12.35 -6.24
N GLN A 59 38.59 11.30 -7.03
CA GLN A 59 39.54 10.81 -8.02
C GLN A 59 39.69 11.78 -9.20
N GLN A 60 38.59 12.39 -9.67
CA GLN A 60 38.62 13.44 -10.71
C GLN A 60 39.35 14.71 -10.25
N HIS A 61 39.25 15.10 -8.98
CA HIS A 61 39.99 16.24 -8.42
C HIS A 61 41.51 16.01 -8.28
N ALA A 62 41.96 14.75 -8.24
CA ALA A 62 43.38 14.40 -8.23
C ALA A 62 43.99 14.40 -9.65
N GLU A 63 43.16 14.35 -10.69
CA GLU A 63 43.58 14.35 -12.10
C GLU A 63 42.90 15.47 -12.88
N GLY A 64 43.38 16.70 -12.70
CA GLY A 64 43.24 17.78 -13.69
C GLY A 64 41.82 18.35 -13.89
N SER A 65 41.66 19.64 -13.54
CA SER A 65 40.44 20.40 -13.77
C SER A 65 39.99 20.38 -15.24
N SER A 66 38.98 19.58 -15.52
CA SER A 66 38.02 19.86 -16.59
C SER A 66 36.66 19.51 -16.02
N PHE A 67 35.78 20.50 -15.90
CA PHE A 67 34.40 20.27 -15.49
C PHE A 67 33.76 19.39 -16.56
N ASP A 68 33.72 18.08 -16.29
CA ASP A 68 33.37 17.10 -17.30
C ASP A 68 31.85 17.13 -17.55
N ILE A 69 31.49 17.81 -18.63
CA ILE A 69 30.13 17.93 -19.15
C ILE A 69 29.51 16.53 -19.38
N SER A 70 30.34 15.48 -19.56
CA SER A 70 29.89 14.09 -19.73
C SER A 70 29.20 13.54 -18.47
N GLN A 71 29.68 13.89 -17.27
CA GLN A 71 29.11 13.42 -16.00
C GLN A 71 27.74 14.04 -15.75
N VAL A 72 27.59 15.34 -16.06
CA VAL A 72 26.31 16.05 -15.98
C VAL A 72 25.31 15.49 -16.99
N ALA A 73 25.75 15.13 -18.20
CA ALA A 73 24.91 14.50 -19.21
C ALA A 73 24.40 13.13 -18.75
N LYS A 74 25.26 12.33 -18.10
CA LYS A 74 24.90 11.01 -17.57
C LYS A 74 23.85 11.08 -16.46
N LEU A 75 24.02 11.99 -15.49
CA LEU A 75 23.04 12.18 -14.42
C LEU A 75 21.68 12.68 -14.93
N ARG A 76 21.70 13.56 -15.94
CA ARG A 76 20.47 13.99 -16.62
C ARG A 76 19.76 12.85 -17.33
N GLN A 77 20.51 11.94 -17.93
CA GLN A 77 19.97 10.76 -18.60
C GLN A 77 19.32 9.80 -17.58
N GLU A 78 19.99 9.47 -16.48
CA GLU A 78 19.44 8.59 -15.43
C GLU A 78 18.17 9.18 -14.80
N LEU A 79 18.13 10.50 -14.58
CA LEU A 79 16.93 11.18 -14.09
C LEU A 79 15.78 11.11 -15.09
N ASN A 80 16.06 11.26 -16.39
CA ASN A 80 15.05 11.15 -17.44
C ASN A 80 14.56 9.71 -17.64
N GLU A 81 15.40 8.71 -17.39
CA GLU A 81 15.01 7.30 -17.41
C GLU A 81 14.10 6.95 -16.23
N LYS A 82 14.42 7.44 -15.02
CA LYS A 82 13.55 7.26 -13.83
C LYS A 82 12.24 8.04 -13.92
N ASN A 83 12.28 9.25 -14.48
CA ASN A 83 11.09 10.08 -14.71
C ASN A 83 10.50 9.88 -16.11
N ALA A 84 10.86 8.78 -16.79
CA ALA A 84 10.34 8.48 -18.11
C ALA A 84 8.82 8.37 -18.01
N LYS A 85 8.13 9.32 -18.62
CA LYS A 85 6.68 9.32 -18.68
C LYS A 85 6.24 8.17 -19.57
N VAL A 86 5.97 7.01 -18.96
CA VAL A 86 5.61 5.78 -19.68
C VAL A 86 4.23 5.89 -20.32
N VAL A 87 3.33 6.71 -19.74
CA VAL A 87 1.99 6.96 -20.26
C VAL A 87 1.58 8.42 -20.10
N THR A 88 0.83 8.92 -21.06
CA THR A 88 0.13 10.22 -21.02
C THR A 88 -1.37 9.94 -20.98
N ILE A 89 -2.09 10.62 -20.08
CA ILE A 89 -3.55 10.53 -20.01
C ILE A 89 -4.11 11.74 -20.75
N ASP A 90 -4.82 11.49 -21.85
CA ASP A 90 -5.36 12.55 -22.70
C ASP A 90 -6.71 13.09 -22.19
N GLY A 91 -7.41 12.33 -21.34
CA GLY A 91 -8.68 12.75 -20.75
C GLY A 91 -9.26 11.75 -19.76
N TYR A 92 -10.33 12.17 -19.07
CA TYR A 92 -11.14 11.34 -18.20
C TYR A 92 -12.61 11.77 -18.28
N GLU A 93 -13.52 10.86 -17.98
CA GLU A 93 -14.96 11.13 -17.92
C GLU A 93 -15.56 10.44 -16.70
N ASN A 94 -16.55 11.10 -16.09
CA ASN A 94 -17.28 10.54 -14.97
C ASN A 94 -18.49 9.76 -15.47
N VAL A 95 -18.70 8.59 -14.89
CA VAL A 95 -19.97 7.87 -15.03
C VAL A 95 -21.05 8.63 -14.24
N PRO A 96 -22.30 8.74 -14.75
CA PRO A 96 -23.40 9.31 -13.99
C PRO A 96 -23.56 8.68 -12.60
N GLU A 97 -23.77 9.51 -11.59
CA GLU A 97 -23.90 9.05 -10.20
C GLU A 97 -25.09 8.10 -10.02
N ASN A 98 -24.90 7.03 -9.25
CA ASN A 98 -25.93 6.06 -8.91
C ASN A 98 -26.59 5.34 -10.10
N ASP A 99 -25.98 5.33 -11.28
CA ASP A 99 -26.46 4.59 -12.45
C ASP A 99 -25.60 3.35 -12.72
N GLU A 100 -26.00 2.21 -12.14
CA GLU A 100 -25.31 0.93 -12.33
C GLU A 100 -25.31 0.45 -13.79
N ASN A 101 -26.31 0.84 -14.59
CA ASN A 101 -26.36 0.47 -16.01
C ASN A 101 -25.33 1.25 -16.82
N ALA A 102 -25.16 2.54 -16.54
CA ALA A 102 -24.09 3.35 -17.12
C ALA A 102 -22.71 2.84 -16.69
N LEU A 103 -22.54 2.51 -15.41
CA LEU A 103 -21.29 1.94 -14.89
C LEU A 103 -20.96 0.60 -15.56
N LYS A 104 -21.93 -0.30 -15.71
CA LYS A 104 -21.76 -1.59 -16.40
C LYS A 104 -21.31 -1.40 -17.85
N LYS A 105 -21.84 -0.39 -18.55
CA LYS A 105 -21.40 -0.07 -19.93
C LYS A 105 -19.98 0.46 -19.95
N ALA A 106 -19.61 1.33 -19.02
CA ALA A 106 -18.24 1.88 -18.94
C ALA A 106 -17.20 0.79 -18.63
N VAL A 107 -17.50 -0.11 -17.69
CA VAL A 107 -16.63 -1.25 -17.32
C VAL A 107 -16.43 -2.22 -18.46
N ALA A 108 -17.41 -2.39 -19.34
CA ALA A 108 -17.26 -3.20 -20.54
C ALA A 108 -16.24 -2.63 -21.55
N ILE A 109 -15.90 -1.34 -21.45
CA ILE A 109 -14.93 -0.67 -22.33
C ILE A 109 -13.54 -0.65 -21.68
N GLN A 110 -13.46 -0.29 -20.40
CA GLN A 110 -12.20 -0.14 -19.67
C GLN A 110 -12.39 -0.27 -18.14
N PRO A 111 -11.31 -0.52 -17.36
CA PRO A 111 -11.39 -0.40 -15.91
C PRO A 111 -11.84 0.99 -15.48
N VAL A 112 -12.76 1.05 -14.51
CA VAL A 112 -13.34 2.30 -13.99
C VAL A 112 -12.94 2.46 -12.52
N SER A 113 -12.39 3.61 -12.17
CA SER A 113 -12.13 3.98 -10.78
C SER A 113 -13.44 4.28 -10.06
N VAL A 114 -13.66 3.65 -8.89
CA VAL A 114 -14.86 3.84 -8.07
C VAL A 114 -14.48 4.01 -6.60
N ALA A 115 -15.29 4.78 -5.87
CA ALA A 115 -15.23 4.85 -4.42
C ALA A 115 -16.20 3.82 -3.81
N ILE A 116 -15.77 3.14 -2.74
CA ILE A 116 -16.56 2.15 -2.01
C ILE A 116 -16.45 2.38 -0.50
N GLU A 117 -17.47 1.95 0.26
CA GLU A 117 -17.42 1.92 1.71
C GLU A 117 -16.82 0.59 2.19
N ALA A 118 -15.55 0.63 2.59
CA ALA A 118 -14.78 -0.56 2.98
C ALA A 118 -14.59 -0.69 4.51
N GLY A 119 -15.24 0.14 5.33
CA GLY A 119 -15.11 0.10 6.79
C GLY A 119 -15.76 -1.11 7.48
N GLY A 120 -16.60 -1.86 6.77
CA GLY A 120 -17.31 -3.02 7.30
C GLY A 120 -16.42 -4.24 7.55
N ARG A 121 -16.65 -4.97 8.65
CA ARG A 121 -15.93 -6.23 8.99
C ARG A 121 -16.00 -7.29 7.89
N GLY A 122 -17.08 -7.31 7.11
CA GLY A 122 -17.22 -8.26 5.99
C GLY A 122 -16.23 -8.00 4.86
N PHE A 123 -15.85 -6.74 4.63
CA PHE A 123 -14.85 -6.37 3.63
C PHE A 123 -13.43 -6.63 4.15
N GLN A 124 -13.15 -6.26 5.39
CA GLN A 124 -11.83 -6.44 6.02
C GLN A 124 -11.39 -7.91 6.14
N LEU A 125 -12.34 -8.83 6.34
CA LEU A 125 -12.09 -10.26 6.53
C LEU A 125 -12.44 -11.10 5.28
N TYR A 126 -12.52 -10.47 4.11
CA TYR A 126 -12.82 -11.19 2.87
C TYR A 126 -11.64 -12.10 2.48
N GLN A 127 -11.91 -13.39 2.21
CA GLN A 127 -10.86 -14.39 2.02
C GLN A 127 -10.76 -14.94 0.59
N SER A 128 -11.86 -15.26 -0.10
CA SER A 128 -11.85 -15.53 -1.57
C SER A 128 -13.17 -16.12 -2.11
N ASP A 129 -14.02 -16.70 -1.25
CA ASP A 129 -15.04 -17.64 -1.73
C ASP A 129 -16.48 -17.07 -1.83
N GLY A 130 -16.66 -15.85 -2.33
CA GLY A 130 -18.02 -15.38 -2.60
C GLY A 130 -18.19 -13.91 -2.96
N VAL A 131 -19.45 -13.49 -3.08
CA VAL A 131 -19.82 -12.09 -3.27
C VAL A 131 -20.09 -11.47 -1.90
N ILE A 132 -19.51 -10.31 -1.61
CA ILE A 132 -19.78 -9.58 -0.36
C ILE A 132 -21.23 -9.07 -0.40
N PRO A 133 -22.13 -9.52 0.50
CA PRO A 133 -23.50 -9.04 0.52
C PRO A 133 -23.57 -7.61 1.06
N VAL A 134 -24.47 -6.80 0.48
CA VAL A 134 -24.69 -5.38 0.84
C VAL A 134 -25.02 -5.17 2.33
N THR A 135 -25.61 -6.16 3.00
CA THR A 135 -25.91 -6.12 4.45
C THR A 135 -24.66 -6.08 5.33
N ASN A 136 -23.49 -6.47 4.80
CA ASN A 136 -22.23 -6.49 5.52
C ASN A 136 -21.37 -5.23 5.32
N MET A 137 -21.87 -4.26 4.54
CA MET A 137 -21.23 -2.96 4.28
C MET A 137 -21.73 -1.83 5.21
N GLY A 138 -22.47 -2.16 6.28
CA GLY A 138 -22.86 -1.19 7.32
C GLY A 138 -24.21 -0.49 7.10
N TYR A 139 -24.95 -0.81 6.03
CA TYR A 139 -26.32 -0.33 5.85
C TYR A 139 -27.29 -1.05 6.80
N SER A 140 -27.58 -0.40 7.93
CA SER A 140 -28.61 -0.83 8.87
C SER A 140 -29.96 -0.34 8.34
N TYR A 141 -30.73 -1.17 7.64
CA TYR A 141 -32.13 -0.88 7.42
C TYR A 141 -32.85 -0.96 8.78
N LEU A 142 -33.26 0.19 9.31
CA LEU A 142 -34.17 0.28 10.44
C LEU A 142 -35.44 -0.51 10.08
N ARG A 143 -35.78 -1.49 10.92
CA ARG A 143 -37.00 -2.30 10.82
C ARG A 143 -38.13 -1.61 11.57
#